data_AF-B0WNG6-F1
#
_entry.id   AF-B0WNG6-F1
#
_cell.length_a   1.000
_cell.length_b   1.000
_cell.length_c   1.000
_cell.angle_alpha   90.00
_cell.angle_beta   90.00
_cell.angle_gamma   90.00
#
_symmetry.space_group_name_H-M   'P 1'
#
loop_
_entity.id
_entity.type
_entity.pdbx_description
1 polymer ?
#
loop_
_entity_poly.entity_id
_entity_poly.type
_entity_poly.pdbx_seq_one_letter_code
_entity_poly.pdbx_strand_id
1 'polypeptide(L)'
;MAHPTICSARTCTNRIGPSDRCFPFPSGSRGITWQELLLGTVNRSTGTLIVCSSHFSEQQYVRAKNGQLHLCKHALPDLNVIANGNECRFCLEPSKSNMYPLFTQHADVPSLADIERTVNIRIRPHDGLPQLACATCMSKIRYIKRIQDQFQESDRKLRVRLGVPMDQPESDEEPAMEEEYLVEQHPAKPDADQDNILLTADQLTIIEGAQEEIETSETANESPEVPEEPPECAVLFSGDIQESTENNGEYDMTELAEGADSDDAAANGNDSDETDQKNGNPYKPFRYSKRARRGD
;
A
#
# COMPACT_ATOMS: atom_id res chain seq x y z
N MET A 1 -25.06 37.79 -6.44
CA MET A 1 -23.87 37.31 -5.72
C MET A 1 -23.39 36.05 -6.42
N ALA A 2 -22.12 35.96 -6.81
CA ALA A 2 -21.61 34.74 -7.44
C ALA A 2 -21.56 33.61 -6.41
N HIS A 3 -22.06 32.43 -6.76
CA HIS A 3 -21.99 31.26 -5.88
C HIS A 3 -20.53 30.81 -5.75
N PRO A 4 -20.05 30.46 -4.54
CA PRO A 4 -18.72 29.90 -4.38
C PRO A 4 -18.62 28.61 -5.19
N THR A 5 -17.65 28.55 -6.09
CA THR A 5 -17.35 27.36 -6.87
C THR A 5 -16.43 26.44 -6.09
N ILE A 6 -16.62 25.13 -6.22
CA ILE A 6 -15.77 24.13 -5.57
C ILE A 6 -14.66 23.74 -6.55
N CYS A 7 -13.44 23.56 -6.05
CA CYS A 7 -12.34 23.02 -6.86
C CYS A 7 -12.76 21.67 -7.47
N SER A 8 -12.55 21.48 -8.77
CA SER A 8 -12.92 20.26 -9.46
C SER A 8 -12.00 19.07 -9.16
N ALA A 9 -10.82 19.30 -8.59
CA ALA A 9 -9.91 18.21 -8.23
C ALA A 9 -10.56 17.29 -7.18
N ARG A 10 -10.55 15.98 -7.43
CA ARG A 10 -11.33 14.98 -6.68
C ARG A 10 -10.95 14.89 -5.19
N THR A 11 -9.72 15.21 -4.81
CA THR A 11 -9.27 15.25 -3.40
C THR A 11 -9.33 16.64 -2.76
N CYS A 12 -9.76 17.67 -3.49
CA CYS A 12 -9.70 19.04 -3.02
C CYS A 12 -11.05 19.48 -2.45
N THR A 13 -11.06 19.82 -1.16
CA THR A 13 -12.24 20.36 -0.46
C THR A 13 -12.29 21.89 -0.45
N ASN A 14 -11.32 22.55 -1.10
CA ASN A 14 -11.23 24.01 -1.12
C ASN A 14 -12.43 24.63 -1.84
N ARG A 15 -13.09 25.57 -1.16
CA ARG A 15 -14.09 26.46 -1.75
C ARG A 15 -13.37 27.66 -2.33
N ILE A 16 -13.59 27.93 -3.61
CA ILE A 16 -12.95 29.04 -4.32
C ILE A 16 -13.81 30.28 -4.10
N GLY A 17 -13.30 31.19 -3.28
CA GLY A 17 -13.86 32.51 -3.06
C GLY A 17 -13.51 33.52 -4.16
N PRO A 18 -14.06 34.74 -4.12
CA PRO A 18 -13.83 35.78 -5.13
C PRO A 18 -12.37 36.24 -5.23
N SER A 19 -11.59 36.08 -4.15
CA SER A 19 -10.18 36.45 -4.05
C SER A 19 -9.23 35.31 -4.43
N ASP A 20 -9.74 34.08 -4.51
CA ASP A 20 -8.89 32.91 -4.71
C ASP A 20 -8.51 32.76 -6.18
N ARG A 21 -7.27 32.34 -6.41
CA ARG A 21 -6.80 32.07 -7.77
C ARG A 21 -7.27 30.69 -8.19
N CYS A 22 -8.07 30.66 -9.24
CA CYS A 22 -8.49 29.43 -9.89
C CYS A 22 -8.13 29.44 -11.38
N PHE A 23 -7.91 28.25 -11.91
CA PHE A 23 -7.52 28.05 -13.29
C PHE A 23 -8.52 27.11 -13.97
N PRO A 24 -9.10 27.51 -15.12
CA PRO A 24 -9.93 26.59 -15.90
C PRO A 24 -9.05 25.49 -16.50
N PHE A 25 -9.64 24.31 -16.70
CA PHE A 25 -8.93 23.23 -17.37
C PHE A 25 -8.56 23.65 -18.80
N PRO A 26 -7.30 23.43 -19.22
CA PRO A 26 -6.89 23.76 -20.57
C PRO A 26 -7.55 22.83 -21.58
N SER A 27 -7.67 23.29 -22.83
CA SER A 27 -8.11 22.45 -23.94
C SER A 27 -6.99 21.55 -24.47
N GLY A 28 -7.37 20.52 -25.24
CA GLY A 28 -6.43 19.60 -25.90
C GLY A 28 -5.78 18.57 -24.97
N SER A 29 -4.61 18.05 -25.37
CA SER A 29 -3.88 17.01 -24.64
C SER A 29 -3.51 17.41 -23.21
N ARG A 30 -3.12 18.67 -23.01
CA ARG A 30 -2.82 19.20 -21.66
C ARG A 30 -4.04 19.13 -20.74
N GLY A 31 -5.24 19.34 -21.27
CA GLY A 31 -6.49 19.18 -20.53
C GLY A 31 -6.73 17.76 -20.08
N ILE A 32 -6.45 16.78 -20.95
CA ILE A 32 -6.53 15.35 -20.63
C ILE A 32 -5.56 15.02 -19.50
N THR A 33 -4.31 15.47 -19.58
CA THR A 33 -3.33 15.26 -18.51
C THR A 33 -3.77 15.86 -17.18
N TRP A 34 -4.33 17.08 -17.18
CA TRP A 34 -4.88 17.68 -15.95
C TRP A 34 -6.02 16.84 -15.37
N GLN A 35 -6.88 16.26 -16.21
CA GLN A 35 -7.98 15.41 -15.75
C GLN A 35 -7.49 14.08 -15.16
N GLU A 36 -6.51 13.45 -15.79
CA GLU A 36 -5.89 12.24 -15.25
C GLU A 36 -5.28 12.52 -13.87
N LEU A 37 -4.52 13.61 -13.74
CA LEU A 37 -3.84 13.99 -12.51
C LEU A 37 -4.79 14.45 -11.39
N LEU A 38 -5.83 15.21 -11.71
CA LEU A 38 -6.71 15.85 -10.71
C LEU A 38 -8.03 15.11 -10.48
N LEU A 39 -8.49 14.29 -11.41
CA LEU A 39 -9.79 13.61 -11.33
C LEU A 39 -9.63 12.08 -11.30
N GLY A 40 -8.51 11.56 -11.82
CA GLY A 40 -8.30 10.12 -12.02
C GLY A 40 -9.11 9.52 -13.16
N THR A 41 -9.91 10.32 -13.87
CA THR A 41 -10.72 9.91 -15.03
C THR A 41 -10.75 11.02 -16.07
N VAL A 42 -10.82 10.66 -17.34
CA VAL A 42 -10.90 11.62 -18.45
C VAL A 42 -12.36 11.81 -18.84
N ASN A 43 -12.88 13.01 -18.63
CA ASN A 43 -14.18 13.45 -19.12
C ASN A 43 -14.02 14.30 -20.39
N ARG A 44 -14.96 14.18 -21.32
CA ARG A 44 -14.99 14.99 -22.55
C ARG A 44 -15.50 16.42 -22.28
N SER A 45 -16.20 16.67 -21.17
CA SER A 45 -16.72 17.99 -20.81
C SER A 45 -15.83 18.73 -19.81
N THR A 46 -14.83 19.47 -20.30
CA THR A 46 -13.94 20.29 -19.45
C THR A 46 -14.43 21.71 -19.21
N GLY A 47 -15.45 22.17 -19.94
CA GLY A 47 -15.80 23.60 -20.05
C GLY A 47 -16.18 24.30 -18.74
N THR A 48 -16.53 23.56 -17.69
CA THR A 48 -16.89 24.11 -16.37
C THR A 48 -15.91 23.73 -15.27
N LEU A 49 -14.88 22.94 -15.58
CA LEU A 49 -13.93 22.45 -14.58
C LEU A 49 -12.91 23.54 -14.25
N ILE A 50 -12.73 23.79 -12.96
CA ILE A 50 -11.77 24.76 -12.44
C ILE A 50 -10.97 24.13 -11.31
N VAL A 51 -9.69 24.48 -11.20
CA VAL A 51 -8.80 24.02 -10.12
C VAL A 51 -8.20 25.19 -9.38
N CYS A 52 -8.11 25.10 -8.06
CA CYS A 52 -7.49 26.16 -7.26
C CYS A 52 -5.96 26.14 -7.34
N SER A 53 -5.32 27.26 -7.01
CA SER A 53 -3.86 27.43 -7.11
C SER A 53 -3.03 26.48 -6.24
N SER A 54 -3.62 25.83 -5.23
CA SER A 54 -2.92 24.92 -4.32
C SER A 54 -2.48 23.59 -4.98
N HIS A 55 -2.81 23.38 -6.25
CA HIS A 55 -2.41 22.22 -7.02
C HIS A 55 -1.14 22.43 -7.86
N PHE A 56 -0.55 23.63 -7.80
CA PHE A 56 0.63 23.98 -8.60
C PHE A 56 1.72 24.56 -7.69
N SER A 57 2.95 24.10 -7.87
CA SER A 57 4.12 24.63 -7.19
C SER A 57 4.46 26.05 -7.68
N GLU A 58 5.16 26.82 -6.84
CA GLU A 58 5.51 28.21 -7.15
C GLU A 58 6.36 28.35 -8.43
N GLN A 59 7.14 27.31 -8.77
CA GLN A 59 8.00 27.27 -9.95
C GLN A 59 7.22 27.26 -11.26
N GLN A 60 5.93 26.88 -11.22
CA GLN A 60 5.07 26.84 -12.39
C GLN A 60 4.38 28.17 -12.71
N TYR A 61 4.65 29.21 -11.92
CA TYR A 61 4.09 30.53 -12.12
C TYR A 61 5.10 31.48 -12.76
N VAL A 62 4.64 32.26 -13.73
CA VAL A 62 5.36 33.40 -14.31
C VAL A 62 4.72 34.68 -13.82
N ARG A 63 5.54 35.63 -13.36
CA ARG A 63 5.09 36.96 -12.98
C ARG A 63 4.96 37.83 -14.23
N ALA A 64 3.74 38.27 -14.54
CA ALA A 64 3.48 39.23 -15.62
C ALA A 64 3.98 40.64 -15.25
N LYS A 65 4.06 41.54 -16.24
CA LYS A 65 4.54 42.93 -16.06
C LYS A 65 3.73 43.73 -15.02
N ASN A 66 2.47 43.37 -14.81
CA ASN A 66 1.58 43.95 -13.80
C ASN A 66 1.74 43.33 -12.40
N GLY A 67 2.68 42.40 -12.21
CA GLY A 67 2.88 41.67 -10.96
C GLY A 67 1.94 40.47 -10.75
N GLN A 68 0.97 40.24 -11.64
CA GLN A 68 0.05 39.11 -11.55
C GLN A 68 0.79 37.80 -11.88
N LEU A 69 0.59 36.76 -11.08
CA LEU A 69 1.12 35.43 -11.40
C LEU A 69 0.17 34.72 -12.36
N HIS A 70 0.74 34.15 -13.43
CA HIS A 70 0.05 33.30 -14.38
C HIS A 70 0.74 31.94 -14.44
N LEU A 71 -0.01 30.87 -14.63
CA LEU A 71 0.59 29.56 -14.86
C LEU A 71 1.36 29.56 -16.19
N CYS A 72 2.52 28.90 -16.19
CA CYS A 72 3.29 28.61 -17.40
C CYS A 72 2.42 27.92 -18.46
N LYS A 73 2.75 28.12 -19.74
CA LYS A 73 2.07 27.43 -20.87
C LYS A 73 2.18 25.90 -20.78
N HIS A 74 3.15 25.39 -20.03
CA HIS A 74 3.39 23.96 -19.82
C HIS A 74 3.15 23.50 -18.38
N ALA A 75 2.53 24.35 -17.54
CA ALA A 75 2.22 23.98 -16.17
C ALA A 75 1.28 22.75 -16.13
N LEU A 76 1.61 21.83 -15.23
CA LEU A 76 0.83 20.64 -14.91
C LEU A 76 0.66 20.60 -13.39
N PRO A 77 -0.52 20.23 -12.87
CA PRO A 77 -0.68 20.03 -11.44
C PRO A 77 0.42 19.11 -10.92
N ASP A 78 1.15 19.54 -9.91
CA ASP A 78 2.29 18.83 -9.31
C ASP A 78 2.19 18.78 -7.78
N LEU A 79 1.22 19.50 -7.20
CA LEU A 79 0.87 19.44 -5.79
C LEU A 79 -0.53 18.83 -5.63
N ASN A 80 -0.70 17.98 -4.62
CA ASN A 80 -1.99 17.34 -4.32
C ASN A 80 -2.61 16.62 -5.54
N VAL A 81 -1.77 16.20 -6.47
CA VAL A 81 -2.12 15.34 -7.61
C VAL A 81 -2.51 13.99 -7.04
N ILE A 82 -3.64 13.49 -7.49
CA ILE A 82 -4.22 12.30 -6.90
C ILE A 82 -3.39 11.09 -7.34
N ALA A 83 -2.72 10.43 -6.39
CA ALA A 83 -2.46 9.00 -6.45
C ALA A 83 -3.81 8.26 -6.27
N ASN A 84 -4.71 8.41 -7.25
CA ASN A 84 -6.14 8.01 -7.38
C ASN A 84 -7.07 7.84 -6.15
N GLY A 85 -6.66 8.20 -4.93
CA GLY A 85 -7.35 7.89 -3.67
C GLY A 85 -7.57 6.40 -3.39
N ASN A 86 -7.36 5.53 -4.40
CA ASN A 86 -7.70 4.11 -4.44
C ASN A 86 -6.47 3.25 -4.80
N GLU A 87 -5.29 3.85 -4.82
CA GLU A 87 -4.04 3.11 -5.00
C GLU A 87 -3.55 2.59 -3.66
N CYS A 88 -2.95 1.41 -3.69
CA CYS A 88 -2.36 0.82 -2.50
C CYS A 88 -1.02 1.50 -2.20
N ARG A 89 -0.80 1.89 -0.95
CA ARG A 89 0.47 2.48 -0.48
C ARG A 89 1.69 1.60 -0.75
N PHE A 90 1.52 0.29 -0.79
CA PHE A 90 2.65 -0.65 -0.89
C PHE A 90 2.90 -1.18 -2.30
N CYS A 91 1.85 -1.48 -3.07
CA CYS A 91 2.01 -1.99 -4.45
C CYS A 91 1.70 -0.94 -5.52
N LEU A 92 1.18 0.23 -5.15
CA LEU A 92 0.72 1.30 -6.05
C LEU A 92 -0.34 0.86 -7.08
N GLU A 93 -0.84 -0.37 -6.98
CA GLU A 93 -1.90 -0.84 -7.84
C GLU A 93 -3.22 -0.16 -7.47
N PRO A 94 -3.99 0.32 -8.47
CA PRO A 94 -5.34 0.78 -8.25
C PRO A 94 -6.21 -0.43 -7.87
N SER A 95 -6.69 -0.48 -6.63
CA SER A 95 -7.47 -1.62 -6.16
C SER A 95 -8.97 -1.38 -6.37
N LYS A 96 -9.64 -2.39 -6.93
CA LYS A 96 -11.09 -2.35 -7.20
C LYS A 96 -11.94 -2.65 -5.95
N SER A 97 -11.38 -3.29 -4.92
CA SER A 97 -12.11 -3.64 -3.71
C SER A 97 -11.20 -3.80 -2.48
N ASN A 98 -11.79 -3.60 -1.29
CA ASN A 98 -11.21 -3.84 0.05
C ASN A 98 -9.86 -3.15 0.30
N MET A 99 -9.93 -1.83 0.41
CA MET A 99 -8.83 -0.98 0.85
C MET A 99 -8.96 -0.68 2.35
N TYR A 100 -7.86 -0.80 3.06
CA TYR A 100 -7.77 -0.53 4.49
C TYR A 100 -7.14 0.85 4.71
N PRO A 101 -7.80 1.77 5.45
CA PRO A 101 -7.19 3.03 5.85
C PRO A 101 -6.05 2.79 6.85
N LEU A 102 -4.85 3.31 6.57
CA LEU A 102 -3.67 3.10 7.42
C LEU A 102 -3.73 3.83 8.76
N PHE A 103 -4.51 4.90 8.85
CA PHE A 103 -4.61 5.75 10.04
C PHE A 103 -5.88 5.52 10.89
N THR A 104 -6.72 4.55 10.51
CA THR A 104 -7.91 4.18 11.28
C THR A 104 -7.70 2.82 11.92
N GLN A 105 -7.90 2.71 13.24
CA GLN A 105 -7.80 1.43 13.93
C GLN A 105 -8.92 0.49 13.49
N HIS A 106 -8.54 -0.72 13.07
CA HIS A 106 -9.46 -1.82 12.75
C HIS A 106 -8.98 -3.08 13.47
N ALA A 107 -9.92 -3.87 14.02
CA ALA A 107 -9.58 -5.07 14.79
C ALA A 107 -8.73 -6.08 14.00
N ASP A 108 -8.95 -6.18 12.69
CA ASP A 108 -8.27 -7.14 11.81
C ASP A 108 -6.98 -6.59 11.15
N VAL A 109 -6.62 -5.35 11.46
CA VAL A 109 -5.53 -4.60 10.84
C VAL A 109 -4.42 -4.38 11.87
N PRO A 110 -3.15 -4.70 11.55
CA PRO A 110 -2.02 -4.35 12.41
C PRO A 110 -1.98 -2.85 12.71
N SER A 111 -1.49 -2.49 13.90
CA SER A 111 -1.31 -1.08 14.25
C SER A 111 -0.34 -0.41 13.27
N LEU A 112 -0.44 0.91 13.09
CA LEU A 112 0.48 1.65 12.22
C LEU A 112 1.93 1.42 12.62
N ALA A 113 2.23 1.41 13.92
CA ALA A 113 3.57 1.13 14.45
C ALA A 113 4.06 -0.28 14.08
N ASP A 114 3.18 -1.29 14.08
CA ASP A 114 3.55 -2.63 13.63
C ASP A 114 3.81 -2.67 12.13
N ILE A 115 2.99 -1.97 11.34
CA ILE A 115 3.19 -1.85 9.89
C ILE A 115 4.57 -1.23 9.62
N GLU A 116 4.84 -0.06 10.19
CA GLU A 116 6.11 0.66 10.01
C GLU A 116 7.31 -0.19 10.45
N ARG A 117 7.22 -0.89 11.59
CA ARG A 117 8.26 -1.81 12.07
C ARG A 117 8.45 -3.00 11.13
N THR A 118 7.37 -3.58 10.61
CA THR A 118 7.43 -4.74 9.73
C THR A 118 7.99 -4.39 8.35
N VAL A 119 7.64 -3.24 7.77
CA VAL A 119 8.14 -2.83 6.45
C VAL A 119 9.39 -1.95 6.50
N ASN A 120 9.79 -1.48 7.68
CA ASN A 120 10.87 -0.54 7.92
C ASN A 120 10.75 0.77 7.11
N ILE A 121 9.53 1.30 7.02
CA ILE A 121 9.22 2.55 6.30
C ILE A 121 8.33 3.40 7.21
N ARG A 122 8.70 4.67 7.38
CA ARG A 122 7.87 5.66 8.08
C ARG A 122 6.70 6.08 7.19
N ILE A 123 5.49 6.03 7.74
CA ILE A 123 4.23 6.39 7.08
C ILE A 123 3.63 7.56 7.84
N ARG A 124 3.55 8.73 7.18
CA ARG A 124 3.04 9.94 7.81
C ARG A 124 1.68 10.33 7.22
N PRO A 125 0.77 10.89 8.02
CA PRO A 125 -0.44 11.47 7.46
C PRO A 125 -0.05 12.64 6.54
N HIS A 126 -0.72 12.75 5.40
CA HIS A 126 -0.53 13.84 4.44
C HIS A 126 0.88 13.95 3.81
N ASP A 127 1.62 12.86 3.70
CA ASP A 127 2.94 12.83 3.05
C ASP A 127 2.89 12.81 1.51
N GLY A 128 1.72 13.09 0.92
CA GLY A 128 1.50 13.10 -0.52
C GLY A 128 1.41 11.71 -1.18
N LEU A 129 1.52 10.64 -0.39
CA LEU A 129 1.42 9.26 -0.86
C LEU A 129 0.06 8.65 -0.50
N PRO A 130 -0.33 7.50 -1.10
CA PRO A 130 -1.58 6.85 -0.75
C PRO A 130 -1.69 6.54 0.76
N GLN A 131 -2.87 6.78 1.32
CA GLN A 131 -3.16 6.52 2.75
C GLN A 131 -3.93 5.22 2.98
N LEU A 132 -4.10 4.42 1.92
CA LEU A 132 -4.83 3.17 1.91
C LEU A 132 -3.90 2.02 1.54
N ALA A 133 -4.19 0.82 2.04
CA ALA A 133 -3.50 -0.40 1.64
C ALA A 133 -4.50 -1.46 1.20
N CYS A 134 -4.22 -2.16 0.10
CA CYS A 134 -5.09 -3.24 -0.36
C CYS A 134 -5.02 -4.47 0.55
N ALA A 135 -6.06 -5.30 0.53
CA ALA A 135 -6.14 -6.53 1.32
C ALA A 135 -4.95 -7.48 1.13
N THR A 136 -4.42 -7.56 -0.09
CA THR A 136 -3.27 -8.41 -0.43
C THR A 136 -2.02 -7.94 0.32
N CYS A 137 -1.70 -6.65 0.26
CA CYS A 137 -0.55 -6.08 0.97
C CYS A 137 -0.71 -6.20 2.49
N MET A 138 -1.91 -5.94 3.03
CA MET A 138 -2.19 -6.10 4.46
C MET A 138 -2.04 -7.56 4.93
N SER A 139 -2.43 -8.52 4.10
CA SER A 139 -2.24 -9.94 4.40
C SER A 139 -0.78 -10.35 4.39
N LYS A 140 0.03 -9.82 3.45
CA LYS A 140 1.50 -10.01 3.45
C LYS A 140 2.15 -9.42 4.70
N ILE A 141 1.78 -8.20 5.10
CA ILE A 141 2.30 -7.55 6.32
C ILE A 141 1.97 -8.38 7.57
N ARG A 142 0.71 -8.83 7.71
CA ARG A 142 0.31 -9.71 8.82
C ARG A 142 1.12 -11.00 8.86
N TYR A 143 1.38 -11.59 7.70
CA TYR A 143 2.19 -12.79 7.59
C TYR A 143 3.62 -12.55 8.05
N ILE A 144 4.28 -11.49 7.55
CA ILE A 144 5.65 -11.14 7.94
C ILE A 144 5.73 -10.87 9.44
N LYS A 145 4.80 -10.08 10.01
CA LYS A 145 4.74 -9.83 11.45
C LYS A 145 4.67 -11.12 12.26
N ARG A 146 3.82 -12.07 11.86
CA ARG A 146 3.70 -13.36 12.56
C ARG A 146 5.03 -14.13 12.55
N ILE A 147 5.75 -14.12 11.42
CA ILE A 147 7.06 -14.77 11.31
C ILE A 147 8.10 -14.06 12.19
N GLN A 148 8.10 -12.72 12.22
CA GLN A 148 8.96 -11.93 13.11
C GLN A 148 8.70 -12.27 14.58
N ASP A 149 7.43 -12.30 14.99
CA ASP A 149 7.04 -12.67 16.36
C ASP A 149 7.52 -14.09 16.74
N GLN A 150 7.45 -15.04 15.78
CA GLN A 150 7.94 -16.40 16.00
C GLN A 150 9.45 -16.47 16.20
N PHE A 151 10.22 -15.72 15.40
CA PHE A 151 11.68 -15.67 15.55
C PHE A 151 12.09 -14.99 16.85
N GLN A 152 11.46 -13.88 17.21
CA GLN A 152 11.70 -13.19 18.48
C GLN A 152 11.41 -14.08 19.69
N GLU A 153 10.30 -14.81 19.65
CA GLU A 153 9.96 -15.76 20.72
C GLU A 153 10.95 -16.93 20.79
N SER A 154 11.41 -17.43 19.64
CA SER A 154 12.42 -18.48 19.58
C SER A 154 13.77 -18.01 20.13
N ASP A 155 14.22 -16.82 19.74
CA ASP A 155 15.45 -16.20 20.24
C ASP A 155 15.38 -15.96 21.74
N ARG A 156 14.25 -15.41 22.24
CA ARG A 156 13.99 -15.26 23.67
C ARG A 156 14.14 -16.58 24.43
N LYS A 157 13.53 -17.66 23.93
CA LYS A 157 13.66 -19.00 24.53
C LYS A 157 15.10 -19.52 24.52
N LEU A 158 15.84 -19.27 23.44
CA LEU A 158 17.23 -19.68 23.32
C LEU A 158 18.12 -18.95 24.32
N ARG A 159 18.00 -17.62 24.43
CA ARG A 159 18.76 -16.80 25.40
C ARG A 159 18.53 -17.26 26.84
N VAL A 160 17.27 -17.50 27.21
CA VAL A 160 16.91 -18.04 28.53
C VAL A 160 17.58 -19.39 28.80
N ARG A 161 17.62 -20.29 27.81
CA ARG A 161 18.27 -21.61 27.96
C ARG A 161 19.79 -21.52 28.08
N LEU A 162 20.40 -20.54 27.41
CA LEU A 162 21.85 -20.33 27.43
C LEU A 162 22.31 -19.49 28.63
N GLY A 163 21.39 -18.97 29.45
CA GLY A 163 21.72 -18.08 30.56
C GLY A 163 22.28 -16.73 30.09
N VAL A 164 22.00 -16.34 28.84
CA VAL A 164 22.37 -15.02 28.32
C VAL A 164 21.41 -14.01 28.94
N PRO A 165 21.90 -13.00 29.69
CA PRO A 165 21.03 -11.95 30.20
C PRO A 165 20.31 -11.30 29.02
N MET A 166 18.99 -11.21 29.12
CA MET A 166 18.21 -10.41 28.18
C MET A 166 18.59 -8.97 28.49
N ASP A 167 19.36 -8.33 27.61
CA ASP A 167 19.53 -6.88 27.66
C ASP A 167 18.13 -6.29 27.78
N GLN A 168 17.87 -5.64 28.91
CA GLN A 168 16.64 -4.88 29.06
C GLN A 168 16.61 -3.95 27.86
N PRO A 169 15.48 -3.85 27.14
CA PRO A 169 15.37 -2.90 26.04
C PRO A 169 15.89 -1.59 26.60
N GLU A 170 17.01 -1.11 26.04
CA GLU A 170 17.61 0.15 26.43
C GLU A 170 16.43 1.10 26.45
N SER A 171 16.06 1.56 27.64
CA SER A 171 14.99 2.52 27.75
C SER A 171 15.41 3.61 26.79
N ASP A 172 14.54 3.96 25.84
CA ASP A 172 14.70 5.08 24.91
C ASP A 172 14.69 6.41 25.70
N GLU A 173 15.43 6.48 26.81
CA GLU A 173 16.04 7.71 27.29
C GLU A 173 16.98 8.12 26.16
N GLU A 174 16.42 8.84 25.19
CA GLU A 174 17.20 9.71 24.31
C GLU A 174 18.25 10.35 25.23
N PRO A 175 19.55 10.08 25.03
CA PRO A 175 20.56 10.71 25.85
C PRO A 175 20.27 12.20 25.73
N ALA A 176 19.87 12.82 26.84
CA ALA A 176 19.65 14.24 26.90
C ALA A 176 20.97 14.83 26.43
N MET A 177 20.98 15.27 25.18
CA MET A 177 22.11 15.96 24.59
C MET A 177 22.14 17.27 25.37
N GLU A 178 22.84 17.26 26.51
CA GLU A 178 23.36 18.46 27.11
C GLU A 178 24.25 19.06 26.03
N GLU A 179 23.62 19.98 25.28
CA GLU A 179 24.21 20.83 24.28
C GLU A 179 25.17 21.78 25.02
N GLU A 180 26.29 21.23 25.52
CA GLU A 180 27.42 22.01 25.97
C GLU A 180 28.07 22.60 24.72
N TYR A 181 27.55 23.76 24.35
CA TYR A 181 27.96 24.59 23.23
C TYR A 181 29.37 25.15 23.48
N LEU A 182 30.39 24.29 23.40
CA LEU A 182 31.78 24.72 23.33
C LEU A 182 32.05 25.23 21.92
N VAL A 183 31.91 26.56 21.78
CA VAL A 183 32.42 27.34 20.65
C VAL A 183 33.96 27.26 20.67
N GLU A 184 34.51 26.16 20.17
CA GLU A 184 35.92 26.13 19.81
C GLU A 184 36.10 26.77 18.44
N GLN A 185 36.46 28.07 18.47
CA GLN A 185 37.05 28.74 17.33
C GLN A 185 38.41 28.09 17.02
N HIS A 186 38.42 27.13 16.10
CA HIS A 186 39.66 26.65 15.49
C HIS A 186 39.85 27.23 14.09
N PRO A 187 40.96 27.95 13.84
CA PRO A 187 41.27 28.52 12.54
C PRO A 187 41.73 27.45 11.54
N ALA A 188 41.38 27.70 10.28
CA ALA A 188 41.70 26.89 9.12
C ALA A 188 43.18 26.48 9.06
N LYS A 189 43.41 25.17 8.92
CA LYS A 189 44.58 24.63 8.23
C LYS A 189 44.09 23.74 7.08
N PRO A 190 44.42 24.05 5.82
CA PRO A 190 44.39 23.06 4.76
C PRO A 190 45.68 22.23 4.85
N ASP A 191 45.58 20.95 4.56
CA ASP A 191 46.59 20.04 3.99
C ASP A 191 46.12 18.61 4.33
N ALA A 192 45.54 17.91 3.35
CA ALA A 192 46.24 16.88 2.58
C ALA A 192 46.54 15.65 3.44
N ASP A 193 45.66 14.65 3.36
CA ASP A 193 46.04 13.31 2.90
C ASP A 193 44.78 12.45 2.68
N GLN A 194 44.65 11.96 1.45
CA GLN A 194 43.62 11.03 1.02
C GLN A 194 44.01 9.63 1.49
N ASP A 195 43.42 9.16 2.59
CA ASP A 195 43.46 7.74 2.94
C ASP A 195 42.47 6.98 2.07
N ASN A 196 43.02 6.47 0.98
CA ASN A 196 42.43 5.54 0.04
C ASN A 196 42.24 4.18 0.76
N ILE A 197 41.06 3.93 1.31
CA ILE A 197 40.68 2.62 1.87
C ILE A 197 40.59 1.62 0.72
N LEU A 198 41.71 0.95 0.44
CA LEU A 198 41.80 -0.16 -0.49
C LEU A 198 41.10 -1.38 0.16
N LEU A 199 39.83 -1.60 -0.19
CA LEU A 199 39.15 -2.87 0.09
C LEU A 199 39.91 -4.00 -0.62
N THR A 200 40.53 -4.89 0.15
CA THR A 200 41.25 -6.06 -0.35
C THR A 200 40.28 -7.04 -1.00
N ALA A 201 40.67 -7.60 -2.16
CA ALA A 201 39.86 -8.49 -2.98
C ALA A 201 39.32 -9.75 -2.27
N ASP A 202 39.86 -10.12 -1.10
CA ASP A 202 39.41 -11.26 -0.30
C ASP A 202 38.04 -11.07 0.38
N GLN A 203 37.48 -9.85 0.44
CA GLN A 203 36.13 -9.63 1.01
C GLN A 203 34.99 -9.72 -0.02
N LEU A 204 35.30 -9.79 -1.32
CA LEU A 204 34.28 -9.90 -2.39
C LEU A 204 33.86 -11.35 -2.68
N THR A 205 34.63 -12.35 -2.25
CA THR A 205 34.36 -13.77 -2.57
C THR A 205 33.26 -14.42 -1.73
N ILE A 206 32.74 -13.74 -0.70
CA ILE A 206 31.72 -14.31 0.21
C ILE A 206 30.28 -14.01 -0.27
N ILE A 207 30.09 -13.07 -1.20
CA ILE A 207 28.73 -12.70 -1.66
C ILE A 207 28.30 -13.48 -2.92
N GLU A 208 29.24 -14.00 -3.73
CA GLU A 208 28.91 -14.76 -4.95
C GLU A 208 28.45 -16.21 -4.69
N GLY A 209 28.63 -16.75 -3.47
CA GLY A 209 28.24 -18.12 -3.13
C GLY A 209 26.77 -18.33 -2.75
N ALA A 210 25.93 -17.29 -2.76
CA ALA A 210 24.52 -17.38 -2.32
C ALA A 210 23.48 -17.27 -3.45
N GLN A 211 23.91 -17.15 -4.72
CA GLN A 211 22.99 -17.02 -5.87
C GLN A 211 22.83 -18.27 -6.74
N GLU A 212 23.57 -19.35 -6.50
CA GLU A 212 23.57 -20.52 -7.41
C GLU A 212 22.57 -21.65 -7.08
N GLU A 213 21.71 -21.53 -6.06
CA GLU A 213 20.76 -22.60 -5.68
C GLU A 213 19.26 -22.30 -5.95
N ILE A 214 18.90 -21.31 -6.78
CA ILE A 214 17.48 -21.01 -7.10
C ILE A 214 17.09 -21.29 -8.56
N GLU A 215 18.00 -21.74 -9.42
CA GLU A 215 17.68 -22.11 -10.82
C GLU A 215 17.69 -23.62 -11.06
N THR A 216 16.80 -24.38 -10.41
CA THR A 216 16.41 -25.72 -10.92
C THR A 216 15.02 -26.14 -10.44
N SER A 217 13.97 -25.48 -10.93
CA SER A 217 12.64 -26.14 -11.03
C SER A 217 11.78 -25.55 -12.14
N GLU A 218 12.32 -25.47 -13.36
CA GLU A 218 11.52 -25.52 -14.58
C GLU A 218 11.57 -26.95 -15.12
N THR A 219 10.53 -27.74 -14.88
CA THR A 219 10.21 -28.87 -15.76
C THR A 219 8.71 -29.12 -15.81
N ALA A 220 8.23 -29.16 -17.05
CA ALA A 220 7.10 -29.94 -17.55
C ALA A 220 5.68 -29.54 -17.09
N ASN A 221 5.05 -28.68 -17.89
CA ASN A 221 3.65 -28.92 -18.25
C ASN A 221 3.52 -28.75 -19.77
N GLU A 222 3.53 -29.90 -20.46
CA GLU A 222 3.22 -30.04 -21.88
C GLU A 222 1.77 -29.64 -22.13
N SER A 223 1.57 -28.67 -23.02
CA SER A 223 0.25 -28.39 -23.61
C SER A 223 -0.12 -29.51 -24.60
N PRO A 224 -1.39 -29.95 -24.64
CA PRO A 224 -1.85 -30.86 -25.67
C PRO A 224 -1.88 -30.19 -27.04
N GLU A 225 -1.27 -30.85 -28.01
CA GLU A 225 -1.34 -30.56 -29.44
C GLU A 225 -2.80 -30.50 -29.91
N VAL A 226 -3.18 -29.39 -30.53
CA VAL A 226 -4.39 -29.27 -31.34
C VAL A 226 -3.96 -29.46 -32.81
N PRO A 227 -4.64 -30.32 -33.60
CA PRO A 227 -4.20 -30.63 -34.95
C PRO A 227 -4.44 -29.48 -35.93
N GLU A 228 -3.46 -29.28 -36.82
CA GLU A 228 -3.55 -28.45 -38.02
C GLU A 228 -4.52 -29.06 -39.04
N GLU A 229 -5.46 -28.26 -39.55
CA GLU A 229 -6.09 -28.46 -40.87
C GLU A 229 -5.88 -27.21 -41.73
N PRO A 230 -5.47 -27.38 -43.00
CA PRO A 230 -5.68 -26.39 -44.06
C PRO A 230 -6.48 -27.00 -45.24
N PRO A 231 -6.83 -26.26 -46.31
CA PRO A 231 -7.08 -24.82 -46.47
C PRO A 231 -8.36 -24.52 -47.30
N GLU A 232 -8.55 -23.22 -47.63
CA GLU A 232 -9.38 -22.66 -48.73
C GLU A 232 -10.89 -22.50 -48.49
N CYS A 233 -11.40 -21.26 -48.55
CA CYS A 233 -11.99 -20.69 -49.78
C CYS A 233 -12.56 -19.28 -49.51
N ALA A 234 -12.39 -18.39 -50.47
CA ALA A 234 -12.87 -17.01 -50.45
C ALA A 234 -14.40 -16.91 -50.58
N VAL A 235 -15.06 -16.05 -49.78
CA VAL A 235 -16.30 -15.39 -50.20
C VAL A 235 -16.43 -14.02 -49.52
N LEU A 236 -16.62 -13.00 -50.35
CA LEU A 236 -17.09 -11.65 -50.00
C LEU A 236 -18.52 -11.71 -49.47
N PHE A 237 -18.84 -11.09 -48.33
CA PHE A 237 -20.20 -10.66 -48.03
C PHE A 237 -20.23 -9.38 -47.17
N SER A 238 -20.72 -8.30 -47.78
CA SER A 238 -21.27 -7.14 -47.10
C SER A 238 -22.59 -7.55 -46.44
N GLY A 239 -22.81 -7.15 -45.18
CA GLY A 239 -24.09 -7.41 -44.50
C GLY A 239 -24.18 -6.69 -43.17
N ASP A 240 -25.21 -5.86 -43.05
CA ASP A 240 -25.58 -5.08 -41.89
C ASP A 240 -25.82 -5.94 -40.64
N ILE A 241 -25.39 -5.47 -39.48
CA ILE A 241 -25.79 -6.04 -38.18
C ILE A 241 -26.73 -5.07 -37.49
N GLN A 242 -28.00 -5.46 -37.50
CA GLN A 242 -29.09 -4.90 -36.73
C GLN A 242 -28.91 -5.14 -35.22
N GLU A 243 -29.53 -4.26 -34.46
CA GLU A 243 -29.85 -4.39 -33.04
C GLU A 243 -30.36 -5.79 -32.67
N SER A 244 -29.85 -6.33 -31.56
CA SER A 244 -30.62 -7.26 -30.75
C SER A 244 -30.52 -6.84 -29.29
N THR A 245 -31.70 -6.59 -28.77
CA THR A 245 -32.08 -6.31 -27.39
C THR A 245 -32.06 -7.60 -26.55
N GLU A 246 -32.11 -7.39 -25.23
CA GLU A 246 -32.60 -8.35 -24.23
C GLU A 246 -31.68 -9.53 -23.87
N ASN A 247 -31.04 -9.43 -22.70
CA ASN A 247 -31.25 -10.47 -21.69
C ASN A 247 -31.04 -9.93 -20.27
N ASN A 248 -32.16 -9.73 -19.57
CA ASN A 248 -32.21 -9.46 -18.12
C ASN A 248 -32.17 -10.80 -17.39
N GLY A 249 -31.04 -11.11 -16.76
CA GLY A 249 -30.94 -12.20 -15.80
C GLY A 249 -31.30 -11.69 -14.40
N GLU A 250 -32.57 -11.83 -14.04
CA GLU A 250 -33.11 -11.68 -12.68
C GLU A 250 -32.70 -12.92 -11.87
N TYR A 251 -31.91 -12.75 -10.81
CA TYR A 251 -31.56 -13.82 -9.88
C TYR A 251 -32.32 -13.62 -8.58
N ASP A 252 -33.32 -14.47 -8.38
CA ASP A 252 -34.15 -14.58 -7.19
C ASP A 252 -33.34 -15.22 -6.04
N MET A 253 -33.30 -14.56 -4.89
CA MET A 253 -32.58 -14.98 -3.69
C MET A 253 -33.53 -15.01 -2.49
N THR A 254 -34.64 -15.72 -2.63
CA THR A 254 -35.44 -16.16 -1.48
C THR A 254 -35.17 -17.63 -1.18
N GLU A 255 -34.32 -17.90 -0.19
CA GLU A 255 -34.48 -19.02 0.74
C GLU A 255 -33.44 -18.91 1.86
N LEU A 256 -33.79 -19.42 3.04
CA LEU A 256 -33.06 -19.41 4.33
C LEU A 256 -33.49 -18.30 5.31
N ALA A 257 -34.75 -18.36 5.71
CA ALA A 257 -35.14 -18.15 7.09
C ALA A 257 -35.80 -19.44 7.58
N GLU A 258 -35.22 -20.10 8.58
CA GLU A 258 -35.92 -20.96 9.55
C GLU A 258 -34.92 -21.53 10.57
N GLY A 259 -35.25 -21.42 11.86
CA GLY A 259 -34.50 -22.04 12.96
C GLY A 259 -34.30 -21.16 14.19
N ALA A 260 -35.41 -20.70 14.80
CA ALA A 260 -35.44 -20.31 16.21
C ALA A 260 -36.09 -21.46 17.00
N ASP A 261 -35.58 -21.70 18.22
CA ASP A 261 -36.24 -22.27 19.43
C ASP A 261 -35.09 -22.49 20.45
N SER A 262 -34.86 -21.56 21.38
CA SER A 262 -35.41 -21.47 22.75
C SER A 262 -35.18 -22.72 23.60
N ASP A 263 -34.51 -22.57 24.74
CA ASP A 263 -35.11 -22.88 26.05
C ASP A 263 -34.21 -22.43 27.22
N ASP A 264 -34.90 -21.86 28.19
CA ASP A 264 -34.45 -21.31 29.47
C ASP A 264 -33.83 -22.36 30.42
N ALA A 265 -32.93 -21.91 31.32
CA ALA A 265 -32.98 -22.28 32.74
C ALA A 265 -31.99 -21.45 33.58
N ALA A 266 -32.55 -20.72 34.55
CA ALA A 266 -31.84 -20.10 35.65
C ALA A 266 -31.41 -21.14 36.71
N ALA A 267 -30.24 -20.95 37.34
CA ALA A 267 -29.98 -21.44 38.69
C ALA A 267 -28.90 -20.59 39.38
N ASN A 268 -29.31 -19.95 40.48
CA ASN A 268 -28.45 -19.42 41.54
C ASN A 268 -27.70 -20.56 42.25
N GLY A 269 -26.53 -20.28 42.83
CA GLY A 269 -26.03 -21.03 43.98
C GLY A 269 -24.52 -21.15 44.14
N ASN A 270 -23.97 -20.33 45.04
CA ASN A 270 -22.95 -20.59 46.07
C ASN A 270 -21.75 -21.54 45.87
N ASP A 271 -20.61 -20.97 46.31
CA ASP A 271 -19.58 -21.52 47.21
C ASP A 271 -18.57 -22.59 46.78
N SER A 272 -17.41 -22.41 47.43
CA SER A 272 -16.27 -23.32 47.68
C SER A 272 -15.20 -23.47 46.59
N ASP A 273 -14.08 -22.79 46.84
CA ASP A 273 -12.78 -23.35 47.30
C ASP A 273 -12.17 -24.57 46.58
N GLU A 274 -10.83 -24.58 46.63
CA GLU A 274 -9.88 -25.66 46.26
C GLU A 274 -9.55 -25.92 44.78
N THR A 275 -8.35 -25.42 44.43
CA THR A 275 -7.23 -26.14 43.78
C THR A 275 -7.53 -27.22 42.73
N ASP A 276 -7.05 -27.01 41.49
CA ASP A 276 -6.02 -27.91 40.96
C ASP A 276 -5.34 -27.39 39.69
N GLN A 277 -4.02 -27.46 39.71
CA GLN A 277 -3.14 -27.25 38.58
C GLN A 277 -3.32 -28.39 37.57
N LYS A 278 -3.84 -28.09 36.36
CA LYS A 278 -3.62 -28.95 35.19
C LYS A 278 -3.07 -28.13 34.03
N ASN A 279 -1.76 -28.27 33.86
CA ASN A 279 -1.00 -27.92 32.67
C ASN A 279 -1.57 -28.65 31.44
N GLY A 280 -2.55 -28.03 30.79
CA GLY A 280 -3.02 -28.42 29.47
C GLY A 280 -2.17 -27.75 28.39
N ASN A 281 -1.15 -28.45 27.91
CA ASN A 281 -0.37 -28.06 26.74
C ASN A 281 -1.29 -27.99 25.49
N PRO A 282 -1.53 -26.81 24.88
CA PRO A 282 -2.47 -26.68 23.76
C PRO A 282 -1.88 -27.06 22.39
N TYR A 283 -0.63 -27.51 22.32
CA TYR A 283 0.00 -27.88 21.06
C TYR A 283 -0.41 -29.29 20.61
N LYS A 284 -1.49 -29.36 19.82
CA LYS A 284 -1.68 -30.47 18.88
C LYS A 284 -0.66 -30.30 17.74
N PRO A 285 0.25 -31.26 17.49
CA PRO A 285 1.15 -31.20 16.36
C PRO A 285 0.35 -31.25 15.05
N PHE A 286 0.67 -30.34 14.14
CA PHE A 286 0.19 -30.32 12.76
C PHE A 286 0.56 -31.65 12.10
N ARG A 287 -0.40 -32.56 11.94
CA ARG A 287 -0.19 -33.80 11.18
C ARG A 287 -0.26 -33.46 9.69
N TYR A 288 0.90 -33.46 9.03
CA TYR A 288 0.94 -33.53 7.57
C TYR A 288 0.25 -34.83 7.12
N SER A 289 -0.97 -34.72 6.57
CA SER A 289 -1.60 -35.82 5.87
C SER A 289 -0.83 -36.06 4.58
N LYS A 290 0.03 -37.10 4.55
CA LYS A 290 0.56 -37.65 3.30
C LYS A 290 -0.64 -38.14 2.47
N ARG A 291 -1.04 -37.35 1.47
CA ARG A 291 -1.97 -37.80 0.43
C ARG A 291 -1.19 -38.80 -0.43
N ALA A 292 -1.49 -40.09 -0.24
CA ALA A 292 -1.01 -41.12 -1.15
C ALA A 292 -1.58 -40.83 -2.54
N ARG A 293 -0.69 -40.67 -3.53
CA ARG A 293 -1.06 -40.76 -4.94
C ARG A 293 -1.48 -42.20 -5.19
N ARG A 294 -2.77 -42.45 -5.41
CA ARG A 294 -3.20 -43.63 -6.17
C ARG A 294 -2.89 -43.32 -7.63
N GLY A 295 -1.97 -44.07 -8.20
CA GLY A 295 -1.94 -44.25 -9.64
C GLY A 295 -3.00 -45.28 -10.00
N ASP A 296 -3.81 -44.92 -10.99
CA ASP A 296 -4.40 -45.79 -12.00
C ASP A 296 -4.37 -45.00 -13.32
#